data_AF-A0A2K3J783-F1
#
_entry.id   AF-A0A2K3J783-F1
#
_cell.length_a   1.000
_cell.length_b   1.000
_cell.length_c   1.000
_cell.angle_alpha   90.00
_cell.angle_beta   90.00
_cell.angle_gamma   90.00
#
_symmetry.space_group_name_H-M   'P 1'
#
loop_
_entity.id
_entity.type
_entity.pdbx_description
1 polymer ?
#
loop_
_entity_poly.entity_id
_entity_poly.type
_entity_poly.pdbx_seq_one_letter_code
_entity_poly.pdbx_strand_id
1 'polypeptide(L)'
;MSIWNEICKTLPKATINSPPRNEILKNLIGNKTLKDKKGNPLFESIEDWKAFCQIVNKSSFLNGDNPRNWKANIDWCLKNINKIYEGNYD
;
A
#
# COMPACT_ATOMS: atom_id res chain seq x y z
N MET A 1 -14.39 6.50 -0.48
CA MET A 1 -13.01 6.83 -0.89
C MET A 1 -12.15 5.60 -0.60
N SER A 2 -10.94 5.44 -1.13
CA SER A 2 -10.13 4.25 -0.78
C SER A 2 -9.41 4.47 0.56
N ILE A 3 -9.24 3.40 1.36
CA ILE A 3 -8.50 3.43 2.65
C ILE A 3 -7.12 4.08 2.49
N TRP A 4 -6.44 3.81 1.37
CA TRP A 4 -5.17 4.46 1.04
C TRP A 4 -5.28 5.99 1.03
N ASN A 5 -6.27 6.54 0.30
CA ASN A 5 -6.44 7.99 0.20
C ASN A 5 -6.89 8.62 1.54
N GLU A 6 -7.48 7.83 2.43
CA GLU A 6 -7.91 8.27 3.76
C GLU A 6 -6.74 8.31 4.76
N ILE A 7 -5.85 7.31 4.72
CA ILE A 7 -4.72 7.18 5.65
C ILE A 7 -3.47 7.90 5.10
N CYS A 8 -3.06 7.61 3.87
CA CYS A 8 -1.82 8.09 3.26
C CYS A 8 -2.00 9.45 2.56
N LYS A 9 -2.45 10.47 3.30
CA LYS A 9 -2.88 11.77 2.73
C LYS A 9 -1.77 12.54 2.01
N THR A 10 -0.53 12.34 2.44
CA THR A 10 0.69 12.99 1.96
C THR A 10 1.30 12.30 0.74
N LEU A 11 0.88 11.06 0.45
CA LEU A 11 1.34 10.24 -0.66
C LEU A 11 0.49 10.45 -1.92
N PRO A 12 1.03 10.10 -3.11
CA PRO A 12 0.25 10.10 -4.34
C PRO A 12 -1.06 9.32 -4.20
N LYS A 13 -2.17 9.94 -4.62
CA LYS A 13 -3.50 9.34 -4.53
C LYS A 13 -3.60 8.06 -5.36
N ALA A 14 -4.27 7.06 -4.80
CA ALA A 14 -4.70 5.89 -5.55
C ALA A 14 -5.88 6.29 -6.45
N THR A 15 -5.65 6.31 -7.77
CA THR A 15 -6.69 6.49 -8.80
C THR A 15 -7.12 5.13 -9.35
N ILE A 16 -8.40 5.01 -9.70
CA ILE A 16 -9.07 3.77 -10.20
C ILE A 16 -8.48 3.24 -11.53
N ASN A 17 -7.63 4.02 -12.19
CA ASN A 17 -7.16 3.74 -13.55
C ASN A 17 -5.91 2.85 -13.65
N SER A 18 -5.47 2.18 -12.57
CA SER A 18 -4.43 1.14 -12.69
C SER A 18 -5.02 -0.27 -12.46
N PRO A 19 -4.75 -1.25 -13.34
CA PRO A 19 -5.33 -2.59 -13.25
C PRO A 19 -5.12 -3.30 -11.90
N PRO A 20 -3.93 -3.26 -11.26
CA PRO A 20 -3.70 -3.89 -9.95
C PRO A 20 -4.55 -3.28 -8.82
N ARG A 21 -4.89 -1.99 -8.93
CA ARG A 21 -5.67 -1.28 -7.91
C ARG A 21 -7.14 -1.69 -7.92
N ASN A 22 -7.69 -2.06 -9.06
CA ASN A 22 -9.08 -2.52 -9.14
C ASN A 22 -9.27 -3.87 -8.46
N GLU A 23 -8.31 -4.79 -8.53
CA GLU A 23 -8.39 -6.05 -7.78
C GLU A 23 -8.21 -5.83 -6.28
N ILE A 24 -7.27 -4.99 -5.86
CA ILE A 24 -7.04 -4.71 -4.43
C ILE A 24 -8.27 -4.05 -3.80
N LEU A 25 -8.79 -3.01 -4.46
CA LEU A 25 -9.97 -2.31 -3.97
C LEU A 25 -11.23 -3.19 -4.06
N LYS A 26 -11.41 -4.02 -5.11
CA LYS A 26 -12.58 -4.92 -5.22
C LYS A 26 -12.51 -6.13 -4.28
N ASN A 27 -11.34 -6.73 -4.08
CA ASN A 27 -11.18 -7.92 -3.23
C ASN A 27 -11.23 -7.57 -1.73
N LEU A 28 -10.72 -6.40 -1.33
CA LEU A 28 -10.84 -5.92 0.06
C LEU A 28 -12.29 -5.57 0.45
N ILE A 29 -13.11 -5.10 -0.50
CA ILE A 29 -14.56 -4.88 -0.27
C ILE A 29 -15.31 -6.21 -0.10
N GLY A 30 -14.78 -7.32 -0.63
CA GLY A 30 -15.39 -8.64 -0.55
C GLY A 30 -14.87 -9.56 0.55
N ASN A 31 -14.06 -9.08 1.50
CA ASN A 31 -13.35 -9.91 2.50
C ASN A 31 -12.54 -11.07 1.87
N LYS A 32 -11.87 -10.81 0.74
CA LYS A 32 -11.04 -11.83 0.07
C LYS A 32 -9.56 -11.51 0.24
N THR A 33 -8.79 -12.55 0.57
CA THR A 33 -7.33 -12.52 0.63
C THR A 33 -6.74 -11.98 -0.67
N LEU A 34 -5.95 -10.91 -0.57
CA LEU A 34 -5.13 -10.42 -1.65
C LEU A 34 -3.93 -11.35 -1.81
N LYS A 35 -3.59 -11.67 -3.06
CA LYS A 35 -2.47 -12.56 -3.37
C LYS A 35 -1.48 -11.86 -4.28
N ASP A 36 -0.20 -12.22 -4.16
CA ASP A 36 0.82 -11.82 -5.11
C ASP A 36 0.67 -12.58 -6.43
N LYS A 37 1.53 -12.28 -7.41
CA LYS A 37 1.53 -12.95 -8.72
C LYS A 37 1.80 -14.45 -8.66
N LYS A 38 2.35 -14.95 -7.55
CA LYS A 38 2.65 -16.37 -7.30
C LYS A 38 1.53 -17.05 -6.49
N GLY A 39 0.50 -16.30 -6.10
CA GLY A 39 -0.63 -16.81 -5.32
C GLY A 39 -0.42 -16.77 -3.80
N ASN A 40 0.66 -16.17 -3.30
CA ASN A 40 0.90 -16.03 -1.86
C ASN A 40 0.02 -14.93 -1.26
N PRO A 41 -0.58 -15.13 -0.08
CA PRO A 41 -1.36 -14.08 0.58
C PRO A 41 -0.49 -12.85 0.90
N LEU A 42 -0.97 -11.68 0.51
CA LEU A 42 -0.40 -10.36 0.83
C LEU A 42 -1.15 -9.69 1.97
N PHE A 43 -2.48 -9.76 1.94
CA PHE A 43 -3.37 -9.23 2.97
C PHE A 43 -4.55 -10.20 3.11
N GLU A 44 -4.86 -10.65 4.31
CA GLU A 44 -5.94 -11.61 4.56
C GLU A 44 -7.26 -10.90 4.91
N SER A 45 -7.16 -9.67 5.41
CA SER A 45 -8.29 -8.85 5.85
C SER A 45 -8.15 -7.38 5.44
N ILE A 46 -9.24 -6.62 5.61
CA ILE A 46 -9.23 -5.17 5.46
C ILE A 46 -8.42 -4.49 6.59
N GLU A 47 -8.34 -5.12 7.75
CA GLU A 47 -7.51 -4.72 8.89
C GLU A 47 -6.01 -4.80 8.54
N ASP A 48 -5.56 -5.86 7.88
CA ASP A 48 -4.15 -6.00 7.45
C ASP A 48 -3.78 -4.88 6.46
N TRP A 49 -4.70 -4.57 5.55
CA TRP A 49 -4.51 -3.47 4.60
C TRP A 49 -4.43 -2.10 5.30
N LYS A 50 -5.30 -1.85 6.29
CA LYS A 50 -5.23 -0.63 7.11
C LYS A 50 -3.91 -0.56 7.87
N ALA A 51 -3.47 -1.65 8.48
CA ALA A 51 -2.22 -1.71 9.22
C ALA A 51 -1.01 -1.40 8.32
N PHE A 52 -0.98 -1.96 7.12
CA PHE A 52 0.03 -1.65 6.12
C PHE A 52 0.04 -0.17 5.71
N CYS A 53 -1.14 0.41 5.45
CA CYS A 53 -1.24 1.84 5.15
C CYS A 53 -0.71 2.71 6.30
N GLN A 54 -0.94 2.31 7.56
CA GLN A 54 -0.42 3.02 8.73
C GLN A 54 1.10 2.96 8.81
N ILE A 55 1.72 1.81 8.51
CA ILE A 55 3.19 1.66 8.46
C ILE A 55 3.75 2.60 7.39
N VAL A 56 3.21 2.51 6.17
CA VAL A 56 3.64 3.36 5.04
C VAL A 56 3.48 4.85 5.36
N ASN A 57 2.40 5.25 6.02
CA ASN A 57 2.17 6.65 6.39
C ASN A 57 3.12 7.15 7.48
N LYS A 58 3.65 6.27 8.34
CA LYS A 58 4.57 6.64 9.42
C LYS A 58 6.02 6.80 8.97
N SER A 59 6.42 6.10 7.91
CA SER A 59 7.76 6.21 7.34
C SER A 59 8.02 7.62 6.78
N SER A 60 9.03 8.32 7.30
CA SER A 60 9.41 9.63 6.76
C SER A 60 10.00 9.48 5.35
N PHE A 61 10.84 8.45 5.15
CA PHE A 61 11.48 8.14 3.88
C PHE A 61 10.47 7.96 2.74
N LEU A 62 9.45 7.11 2.94
CA LEU A 62 8.42 6.86 1.91
C LEU A 62 7.57 8.10 1.64
N ASN A 63 7.50 9.02 2.61
CA ASN A 63 6.74 10.28 2.53
C ASN A 63 7.51 11.46 1.94
N GLY A 64 8.73 11.25 1.44
CA GLY A 64 9.52 12.29 0.78
C GLY A 64 10.68 12.82 1.60
N ASP A 65 10.85 12.37 2.85
CA ASP A 65 12.03 12.70 3.65
C ASP A 65 13.22 11.81 3.27
N ASN A 66 13.64 11.96 2.01
CA ASN A 66 14.80 11.30 1.45
C ASN A 66 15.52 12.28 0.50
N PRO A 67 16.79 12.03 0.16
CA PRO A 67 17.59 12.96 -0.65
C PRO A 67 17.01 13.32 -2.02
N ARG A 68 16.02 12.57 -2.52
CA ARG A 68 15.38 12.78 -3.82
C ARG A 68 13.99 13.42 -3.70
N ASN A 69 13.54 13.74 -2.49
CA ASN A 69 12.18 14.19 -2.19
C ASN A 69 11.10 13.26 -2.81
N TRP A 70 11.44 11.98 -2.93
CA TRP A 70 10.63 11.01 -3.65
C TRP A 70 9.54 10.45 -2.73
N LYS A 71 8.31 10.33 -3.24
CA LYS A 71 7.19 9.75 -2.50
C LYS A 71 6.76 8.41 -3.09
N ALA A 72 6.58 7.42 -2.23
CA ALA A 72 6.08 6.12 -2.65
C ALA A 72 4.61 6.22 -3.08
N ASN A 73 4.29 5.67 -4.26
CA ASN A 73 2.91 5.45 -4.66
C ASN A 73 2.45 4.04 -4.27
N ILE A 74 1.15 3.81 -4.30
CA ILE A 74 0.55 2.52 -3.91
C ILE A 74 1.13 1.34 -4.71
N ASP A 75 1.36 1.48 -6.02
CA ASP A 75 1.89 0.38 -6.85
C ASP A 75 3.31 0.00 -6.46
N TRP A 76 4.13 0.99 -6.09
CA TRP A 76 5.47 0.76 -5.60
C TRP A 76 5.43 0.04 -4.25
N CYS A 77 4.54 0.47 -3.34
CA CYS A 77 4.38 -0.16 -2.03
C CYS A 77 3.97 -1.62 -2.15
N LEU A 78 2.99 -1.92 -3.01
CA LEU A 78 2.49 -3.28 -3.23
C LEU A 78 3.55 -4.23 -3.81
N LYS A 79 4.49 -3.69 -4.61
CA LYS A 79 5.63 -4.47 -5.14
C LYS A 79 6.73 -4.70 -4.11
N ASN A 80 6.77 -3.90 -3.04
CA ASN A 80 7.84 -3.90 -2.03
C ASN A 80 7.31 -4.16 -0.61
N ILE A 81 6.16 -4.84 -0.46
CA ILE A 81 5.51 -5.10 0.83
C ILE A 81 6.49 -5.70 1.85
N ASN A 82 7.21 -6.76 1.47
CA ASN A 82 8.16 -7.42 2.38
C ASN A 82 9.24 -6.46 2.87
N LYS A 83 9.79 -5.63 1.98
CA LYS A 83 10.83 -4.67 2.35
C LYS A 83 10.33 -3.59 3.31
N ILE A 84 9.07 -3.19 3.16
CA ILE A 84 8.42 -2.23 4.06
C ILE A 84 8.21 -2.87 5.43
N TYR A 85 7.74 -4.11 5.49
CA TYR A 85 7.59 -4.84 6.76
C TYR A 85 8.92 -5.15 7.45
N GLU A 86 9.99 -5.34 6.69
CA GLU A 86 11.36 -5.50 7.21
C GLU A 86 11.94 -4.19 7.77
N GLY A 87 11.26 -3.05 7.64
CA GLY A 87 11.72 -1.76 8.16
C GLY A 87 12.81 -1.09 7.32
N ASN A 88 13.00 -1.50 6.06
CA ASN A 88 14.05 -0.95 5.18
C ASN A 88 13.84 0.54 4.83
N TYR A 89 12.71 1.13 5.23
CA TYR A 89 12.31 2.49 4.87
C TYR A 89 11.73 3.26 6.07
N ASP A 90 12.01 2.87 7.31
CA ASP A 90 11.57 3.63 8.48
C ASP A 90 12.29 4.97 8.64
#